data_AF-R4XJA1-F1
#
_entry.id   AF-R4XJA1-F1
#
_cell.length_a   1.000
_cell.length_b   1.000
_cell.length_c   1.000
_cell.angle_alpha   90.00
_cell.angle_beta   90.00
_cell.angle_gamma   90.00
#
_symmetry.space_group_name_H-M   'P 1'
#
loop_
_entity.id
_entity.type
_entity.pdbx_description
1 polymer ?
#
loop_
_entity_poly.entity_id
_entity_poly.type
_entity_poly.pdbx_seq_one_letter_code
_entity_poly.pdbx_strand_id
1 'polypeptide(L)'
;MQESKQKRKDNPSLFGIVNRCRTTSGRALLKHWFLAPTTDILVIETRHDAIECLISPYNAQISDKISQIIGKCADMHNALQQLQAGQHGSSRGGVWQVLLNFAFHAVKVLEKVEEMRGNTEIDVLRRICASFDVPSLQRIGALINDVIDFDGSEAEERIMVKRLVDEELDRHKDVYDSLEEVLNKVCSEIAAMIPNQYEDVVHCVYLPQLGFLTVMPAQETDAPTEPDQILPVWQSEEWTIHFSTEKSVYFKSEHMAELDEYFGDVHSLVVDREIELLYQLQLRILEHSQLLLNCSEIIAELDCLLAYALAAKKYKWVRPQMTDQNVLSVQEGRHPLYELVVDVFVPNDVHVIGRDVGEEPVNNRLSEHENENVDDIPNLILMTGANFSGKSVYLKQMALIVYMAHIGSFVPAKSALVGITDRILTRLMTRRSVTQAESSFMCDLQQVSVALQLMTARSLLVIDEFGKGTEACDGAALFGALVEHLTDANNIRPRSLVSTHFHEVLRPEYMRMNSAMSLKHMEIIINKNAEQIKDQIAHLYRVADGPTLSSFGINCAALGGVPDHILARAQQLLEIQARGDCLTEALSVLTDKEREELKEAEGLVRRFAAWDVHAEPVENVRARLAEIIAG
;
A
#
# COMPACT_ATOMS: atom_id res chain seq x y z
N MET A 1 14.24 23.06 13.00
CA MET A 1 13.64 22.15 14.01
C MET A 1 12.10 22.03 13.91
N GLN A 2 11.44 22.53 12.86
CA GLN A 2 10.00 22.33 12.60
C GLN A 2 9.69 21.37 11.43
N GLU A 3 10.65 21.04 10.56
CA GLU A 3 10.44 20.04 9.49
C GLU A 3 10.58 18.58 9.93
N SER A 4 11.09 18.31 11.13
CA SER A 4 11.33 16.94 11.61
C SER A 4 10.11 16.29 12.28
N LYS A 5 9.03 17.04 12.53
CA LYS A 5 7.84 16.53 13.24
C LYS A 5 6.71 16.01 12.33
N GLN A 6 6.72 16.32 11.03
CA GLN A 6 5.71 15.79 10.09
C GLN A 6 6.00 14.36 9.59
N LYS A 7 7.25 13.87 9.65
CA LYS A 7 7.67 12.57 9.09
C LYS A 7 7.29 11.34 9.93
N ARG A 8 6.70 11.50 11.12
CA ARG A 8 6.38 10.38 12.03
C ARG A 8 5.01 9.73 11.83
N LYS A 9 4.21 10.15 10.83
CA LYS A 9 2.79 9.75 10.77
C LYS A 9 2.44 8.52 9.92
N ASP A 10 3.34 7.95 9.14
CA ASP A 10 3.13 6.64 8.52
C ASP A 10 4.45 5.89 8.47
N ASN A 11 4.49 4.64 8.97
CA ASN A 11 5.63 3.77 8.67
C ASN A 11 5.71 3.63 7.14
N PRO A 12 6.83 3.99 6.49
CA PRO A 12 6.93 3.89 5.04
C PRO A 12 6.77 2.43 4.63
N SER A 13 5.81 2.16 3.75
CA SER A 13 5.64 0.84 3.11
C SER A 13 6.36 0.81 1.77
N LEU A 14 6.73 -0.38 1.29
CA LEU A 14 7.37 -0.52 -0.02
C LEU A 14 6.47 0.03 -1.13
N PHE A 15 5.17 -0.27 -1.06
CA PHE A 15 4.19 0.30 -1.97
C PHE A 15 4.15 1.83 -1.88
N GLY A 16 4.22 2.42 -0.68
CA GLY A 16 4.19 3.87 -0.49
C GLY A 16 5.38 4.61 -1.09
N ILE A 17 6.58 4.00 -1.12
CA ILE A 17 7.77 4.63 -1.71
C ILE A 17 7.86 4.48 -3.23
N VAL A 18 7.27 3.41 -3.78
CA VAL A 18 7.24 3.07 -5.21
C VAL A 18 6.06 3.72 -5.92
N ASN A 19 4.87 3.71 -5.33
CA ASN A 19 3.66 4.21 -5.95
C ASN A 19 3.74 5.73 -6.17
N ARG A 20 4.03 6.08 -7.43
CA ARG A 20 3.96 7.45 -7.97
C ARG A 20 3.04 7.51 -9.19
N CYS A 21 2.17 6.52 -9.34
CA CYS A 21 1.19 6.47 -10.42
C CYS A 21 0.31 7.72 -10.35
N ARG A 22 0.08 8.33 -11.51
CA ARG A 22 -0.73 9.54 -11.65
C ARG A 22 -2.21 9.22 -11.85
N THR A 23 -2.52 8.05 -12.37
CA THR A 23 -3.87 7.56 -12.63
C THR A 23 -4.39 6.65 -11.51
N THR A 24 -5.71 6.60 -11.33
CA THR A 24 -6.37 5.67 -10.39
C THR A 24 -6.24 4.23 -10.85
N SER A 25 -6.39 3.98 -12.16
CA SER A 25 -6.23 2.67 -12.79
C SER A 25 -4.80 2.15 -12.66
N GLY A 26 -3.79 2.97 -12.95
CA GLY A 26 -2.38 2.62 -12.75
C GLY A 26 -2.05 2.32 -11.29
N ARG A 27 -2.61 3.07 -10.33
CA ARG A 27 -2.45 2.75 -8.90
C ARG A 27 -3.06 1.40 -8.54
N ALA A 28 -4.25 1.09 -9.06
CA ALA A 28 -4.92 -0.18 -8.82
C ALA A 28 -4.14 -1.36 -9.43
N LEU A 29 -3.65 -1.20 -10.66
CA LEU A 29 -2.82 -2.18 -11.36
C LEU A 29 -1.48 -2.41 -10.64
N LEU A 30 -0.80 -1.35 -10.22
CA LEU A 30 0.45 -1.48 -9.45
C LEU A 30 0.20 -2.23 -8.14
N LYS A 31 -0.92 -1.95 -7.45
CA LYS A 31 -1.29 -2.68 -6.23
C LYS A 31 -1.52 -4.16 -6.53
N HIS A 32 -2.12 -4.50 -7.67
CA HIS A 32 -2.27 -5.89 -8.10
C HIS A 32 -0.90 -6.56 -8.32
N TRP A 33 0.05 -5.91 -8.99
CA TRP A 33 1.41 -6.45 -9.16
C TRP A 33 2.13 -6.71 -7.84
N PHE A 34 1.92 -5.87 -6.83
CA PHE A 34 2.46 -6.08 -5.49
C PHE A 34 1.81 -7.29 -4.77
N LEU A 35 0.53 -7.52 -4.98
CA LEU A 35 -0.18 -8.63 -4.35
C LEU A 35 0.04 -9.97 -5.06
N ALA A 36 0.40 -9.94 -6.34
CA ALA A 36 0.66 -11.12 -7.17
C ALA A 36 1.98 -10.98 -7.94
N PRO A 37 3.15 -11.19 -7.28
CA PRO A 37 4.41 -11.36 -7.97
C PRO A 37 4.33 -12.52 -8.97
N THR A 38 4.99 -12.38 -10.12
CA THR A 38 4.97 -13.41 -11.17
C THR A 38 6.23 -14.26 -11.11
N THR A 39 6.15 -15.51 -11.58
CA THR A 39 7.30 -16.39 -11.80
C THR A 39 7.65 -16.50 -13.28
N ASP A 40 6.91 -15.82 -14.17
CA ASP A 40 7.20 -15.77 -15.59
C ASP A 40 8.35 -14.79 -15.86
N ILE A 41 9.51 -15.33 -16.23
CA ILE A 41 10.72 -14.56 -16.52
C ILE A 41 10.47 -13.55 -17.65
N LEU A 42 9.73 -13.92 -18.70
CA LEU A 42 9.52 -13.06 -19.85
C LEU A 42 8.73 -11.81 -19.46
N VAL A 43 7.72 -11.96 -18.60
CA VAL A 43 6.95 -10.82 -18.08
C VAL A 43 7.83 -9.91 -17.21
N ILE A 44 8.69 -10.49 -16.37
CA ILE A 44 9.61 -9.74 -15.51
C ILE A 44 10.62 -8.97 -16.36
N GLU A 45 11.25 -9.63 -17.33
CA GLU A 45 12.24 -9.03 -18.22
C GLU A 45 11.64 -7.93 -19.08
N THR A 46 10.43 -8.13 -19.62
CA THR A 46 9.71 -7.09 -20.37
C THR A 46 9.49 -5.83 -19.53
N ARG A 47 9.18 -5.97 -18.23
CA ARG A 47 9.08 -4.83 -17.31
C ARG A 47 10.45 -4.19 -17.08
N HIS A 48 11.49 -4.99 -16.87
CA HIS A 48 12.86 -4.49 -16.69
C HIS A 48 13.36 -3.71 -17.91
N ASP A 49 13.11 -4.21 -19.12
CA ASP A 49 13.45 -3.54 -20.38
C ASP A 49 12.74 -2.19 -20.50
N ALA A 50 11.45 -2.16 -20.18
CA ALA A 50 10.68 -0.92 -20.18
C ALA A 50 11.23 0.10 -19.17
N ILE A 51 11.56 -0.35 -17.95
CA ILE A 51 12.14 0.52 -16.91
C ILE A 51 13.50 1.08 -17.37
N GLU A 52 14.37 0.24 -17.93
CA GLU A 52 15.67 0.66 -18.43
C GLU A 52 15.55 1.71 -19.54
N CYS A 53 14.65 1.46 -20.50
CA CYS A 53 14.34 2.39 -21.59
C CYS A 53 13.83 3.74 -21.06
N LEU A 54 12.94 3.73 -20.06
CA LEU A 54 12.33 4.92 -19.48
C LEU A 54 13.32 5.74 -18.61
N ILE A 55 14.28 5.10 -17.95
CA ILE A 55 15.32 5.75 -17.12
C ILE A 55 16.45 6.33 -17.97
N SER A 56 16.71 5.76 -19.16
CA SER A 56 17.81 6.14 -20.05
C SER A 56 17.93 7.67 -20.20
N PRO A 57 19.14 8.26 -20.13
CA PRO A 57 19.34 9.70 -20.21
C PRO A 57 18.71 10.36 -21.45
N TYR A 58 18.64 9.61 -22.56
CA TYR A 58 18.02 10.07 -23.81
C TYR A 58 16.50 10.22 -23.71
N ASN A 59 15.84 9.35 -22.94
CA ASN A 59 14.38 9.31 -22.81
C ASN A 59 13.89 9.99 -21.53
N ALA A 60 14.75 10.23 -20.54
CA ALA A 60 14.35 10.73 -19.21
C ALA A 60 13.47 12.00 -19.24
N GLN A 61 13.80 12.98 -20.09
CA GLN A 61 12.98 14.20 -20.23
C GLN A 61 11.62 13.93 -20.87
N ILE A 62 11.56 12.97 -21.80
CA ILE A 62 10.31 12.57 -22.46
C ILE A 62 9.45 11.77 -21.47
N SER A 63 10.03 10.84 -20.71
CA SER A 63 9.35 10.08 -19.65
C SER A 63 8.71 10.99 -18.61
N ASP A 64 9.41 12.05 -18.16
CA ASP A 64 8.87 13.04 -17.22
C ASP A 64 7.66 13.79 -17.82
N LYS A 65 7.73 14.18 -19.10
CA LYS A 65 6.60 14.82 -19.81
C LYS A 65 5.42 13.86 -19.97
N ILE A 66 5.66 12.62 -20.35
CA ILE A 66 4.62 11.58 -20.47
C ILE A 66 3.93 11.38 -19.12
N SER A 67 4.67 11.28 -18.02
CA SER A 67 4.09 11.16 -16.67
C SER A 67 3.15 12.34 -16.35
N GLN A 68 3.51 13.57 -16.74
CA GLN A 68 2.64 14.74 -16.55
C GLN A 68 1.37 14.69 -17.43
N ILE A 69 1.48 14.20 -18.67
CA ILE A 69 0.35 14.06 -19.60
C ILE A 69 -0.61 12.97 -19.10
N ILE A 70 -0.08 11.82 -18.70
CA ILE A 70 -0.85 10.68 -18.17
C ILE A 70 -1.66 11.07 -16.93
N GLY A 71 -1.14 11.98 -16.09
CA GLY A 71 -1.89 12.48 -14.93
C GLY A 71 -3.17 13.25 -15.26
N LYS A 72 -3.40 13.59 -16.53
CA LYS A 72 -4.65 14.19 -17.02
C LYS A 72 -5.56 13.18 -17.74
N CYS A 73 -5.10 11.94 -17.93
CA CYS A 73 -5.90 10.86 -18.46
C CYS A 73 -6.75 10.28 -17.32
N ALA A 74 -8.07 10.34 -17.46
CA ALA A 74 -8.97 9.72 -16.51
C ALA A 74 -9.11 8.20 -16.79
N ASP A 75 -9.71 7.49 -15.83
CA ASP A 75 -10.07 6.09 -15.99
C ASP A 75 -11.34 5.96 -16.86
N MET A 76 -11.19 5.34 -18.03
CA MET A 76 -12.29 5.19 -18.98
C MET A 76 -13.34 4.17 -18.56
N HIS A 77 -13.03 3.22 -17.66
CA HIS A 77 -14.03 2.26 -17.20
C HIS A 77 -15.20 2.96 -16.51
N ASN A 78 -14.91 3.85 -15.56
CA ASN A 78 -15.94 4.59 -14.83
C ASN A 78 -16.66 5.60 -15.74
N ALA A 79 -15.91 6.32 -16.57
CA ALA A 79 -16.51 7.30 -17.50
C ALA A 79 -17.49 6.64 -18.48
N LEU A 80 -17.13 5.47 -19.05
CA LEU A 80 -18.01 4.74 -19.96
C LEU A 80 -19.21 4.10 -19.25
N GLN A 81 -19.05 3.62 -18.01
CA GLN A 81 -20.19 3.15 -17.21
C GLN A 81 -21.18 4.26 -16.89
N GLN A 82 -20.69 5.44 -16.51
CA GLN A 82 -21.55 6.61 -16.27
C GLN A 82 -22.25 7.05 -17.56
N LEU A 83 -21.53 7.03 -18.68
CA LEU A 83 -22.11 7.31 -19.99
C LEU A 83 -23.24 6.32 -20.32
N GLN A 84 -23.01 5.01 -20.15
CA GLN A 84 -24.03 3.97 -20.39
C GLN A 84 -25.25 4.10 -19.48
N ALA A 85 -25.07 4.51 -18.24
CA ALA A 85 -26.14 4.72 -17.28
C ALA A 85 -26.95 6.02 -17.53
N GLY A 86 -26.59 6.84 -18.53
CA GLY A 86 -27.21 8.13 -18.78
C GLY A 86 -26.92 9.18 -17.70
N GLN A 87 -25.90 8.95 -16.87
CA GLN A 87 -25.50 9.87 -15.82
C GLN A 87 -24.54 10.90 -16.40
N HIS A 88 -25.10 11.96 -16.95
CA HIS A 88 -24.32 13.05 -17.54
C HIS A 88 -24.18 14.17 -16.51
N GLY A 89 -23.07 14.19 -15.77
CA GLY A 89 -22.76 15.31 -14.87
C GLY A 89 -22.65 16.63 -15.65
N SER A 90 -23.31 17.68 -15.16
CA SER A 90 -23.52 18.94 -15.89
C SER A 90 -22.32 19.91 -15.93
N SER A 91 -21.30 19.69 -15.12
CA SER A 91 -20.25 20.68 -14.85
C SER A 91 -18.95 20.46 -15.61
N ARG A 92 -18.02 21.43 -15.52
CA ARG A 92 -16.59 21.24 -15.87
C ARG A 92 -16.01 20.10 -15.02
N GLY A 93 -15.94 18.91 -15.61
CA GLY A 93 -15.62 17.66 -14.91
C GLY A 93 -16.63 16.53 -15.14
N GLY A 94 -17.71 16.79 -15.87
CA GLY A 94 -18.64 15.79 -16.34
C GLY A 94 -18.03 14.78 -17.32
N VAL A 95 -18.75 13.69 -17.55
CA VAL A 95 -18.31 12.52 -18.35
C VAL A 95 -17.80 12.93 -19.73
N TRP A 96 -18.48 13.86 -20.41
CA TRP A 96 -18.10 14.30 -21.75
C TRP A 96 -16.76 15.06 -21.78
N GLN A 97 -16.52 15.94 -20.80
CA GLN A 97 -15.24 16.64 -20.69
C GLN A 97 -14.11 15.66 -20.37
N VAL A 98 -14.39 14.65 -19.55
CA VAL A 98 -13.45 13.57 -19.24
C VAL A 98 -13.06 12.77 -20.48
N LEU A 99 -14.03 12.40 -21.32
CA LEU A 99 -13.81 11.69 -22.58
C LEU A 99 -13.01 12.55 -23.59
N LEU A 100 -13.38 13.82 -23.74
CA LEU A 100 -12.68 14.77 -24.60
C LEU A 100 -11.23 14.96 -24.16
N ASN A 101 -11.00 15.19 -22.87
CA ASN A 101 -9.67 15.32 -22.30
C ASN A 101 -8.87 14.04 -22.50
N PHE A 102 -9.46 12.86 -22.29
CA PHE A 102 -8.77 11.60 -22.48
C PHE A 102 -8.34 11.42 -23.94
N ALA A 103 -9.23 11.62 -24.92
CA ALA A 103 -8.90 11.49 -26.34
C ALA A 103 -7.74 12.40 -26.75
N PHE A 104 -7.75 13.65 -26.28
CA PHE A 104 -6.68 14.61 -26.54
C PHE A 104 -5.35 14.21 -25.90
N HIS A 105 -5.36 13.81 -24.62
CA HIS A 105 -4.12 13.43 -23.93
C HIS A 105 -3.58 12.08 -24.41
N ALA A 106 -4.42 11.14 -24.83
CA ALA A 106 -4.01 9.88 -25.43
C ALA A 106 -3.21 10.10 -26.72
N VAL A 107 -3.66 10.99 -27.61
CA VAL A 107 -2.90 11.37 -28.82
C VAL A 107 -1.56 12.00 -28.44
N LYS A 108 -1.53 12.90 -27.44
CA LYS A 108 -0.27 13.49 -26.96
C LYS A 108 0.70 12.48 -26.34
N VAL A 109 0.19 11.45 -25.66
CA VAL A 109 1.02 10.35 -25.16
C VAL A 109 1.67 9.65 -26.34
N LEU A 110 0.90 9.29 -27.38
CA LEU A 110 1.43 8.65 -28.58
C LEU A 110 2.52 9.50 -29.24
N GLU A 111 2.28 10.79 -29.49
CA GLU A 111 3.28 11.70 -30.07
C GLU A 111 4.60 11.68 -29.28
N LYS A 112 4.53 11.67 -27.95
CA LYS A 112 5.73 11.63 -27.09
C LYS A 112 6.39 10.27 -27.06
N VAL A 113 5.63 9.19 -27.17
CA VAL A 113 6.17 7.83 -27.30
C VAL A 113 6.87 7.63 -28.64
N GLU A 114 6.35 8.23 -29.72
CA GLU A 114 7.01 8.21 -31.04
C GLU A 114 8.35 8.94 -31.05
N GLU A 115 8.51 9.98 -30.22
CA GLU A 115 9.79 10.68 -30.00
C GLU A 115 10.82 9.86 -29.21
N MET A 116 10.42 8.79 -28.51
CA MET A 116 11.34 7.99 -27.69
C MET A 116 12.22 7.06 -28.53
N ARG A 117 13.48 6.91 -28.11
CA ARG A 117 14.38 5.88 -28.66
C ARG A 117 14.01 4.51 -28.10
N GLY A 118 13.93 3.49 -28.97
CA GLY A 118 13.56 2.13 -28.59
C GLY A 118 12.06 1.90 -28.45
N ASN A 119 11.23 2.82 -28.97
CA ASN A 119 9.76 2.72 -28.93
C ASN A 119 9.20 1.44 -29.60
N THR A 120 9.91 0.88 -30.59
CA THR A 120 9.54 -0.38 -31.25
C THR A 120 10.01 -1.63 -30.51
N GLU A 121 11.01 -1.53 -29.64
CA GLU A 121 11.62 -2.68 -28.95
C GLU A 121 10.82 -3.04 -27.70
N ILE A 122 10.36 -2.03 -26.97
CA ILE A 122 9.59 -2.20 -25.73
C ILE A 122 8.12 -2.51 -26.05
N ASP A 123 7.62 -3.62 -25.49
CA ASP A 123 6.28 -4.13 -25.77
C ASP A 123 5.15 -3.11 -25.48
N VAL A 124 5.15 -2.48 -24.30
CA VAL A 124 4.11 -1.48 -23.95
C VAL A 124 4.12 -0.28 -24.91
N LEU A 125 5.30 0.18 -25.34
CA LEU A 125 5.43 1.33 -26.24
C LEU A 125 4.98 0.94 -27.65
N ARG A 126 5.35 -0.26 -28.11
CA ARG A 126 4.88 -0.83 -29.38
C ARG A 126 3.36 -0.97 -29.39
N ARG A 127 2.75 -1.44 -28.29
CA ARG A 127 1.28 -1.53 -28.15
C ARG A 127 0.61 -0.16 -28.22
N ILE A 128 1.21 0.88 -27.62
CA ILE A 128 0.71 2.26 -27.77
C ILE A 128 0.71 2.67 -29.25
N CYS A 129 1.84 2.52 -29.94
CA CYS A 129 1.95 2.86 -31.36
C CYS A 129 1.00 2.07 -32.27
N ALA A 130 0.66 0.83 -31.90
CA ALA A 130 -0.22 -0.02 -32.72
C ALA A 130 -1.72 0.15 -32.39
N SER A 131 -2.08 0.39 -31.13
CA SER A 131 -3.47 0.40 -30.67
C SER A 131 -4.10 1.79 -30.64
N PHE A 132 -3.31 2.87 -30.61
CA PHE A 132 -3.83 4.23 -30.51
C PHE A 132 -4.18 4.75 -31.91
N ASP A 133 -5.42 4.50 -32.32
CA ASP A 133 -5.92 4.99 -33.62
C ASP A 133 -6.21 6.49 -33.57
N VAL A 134 -5.23 7.30 -34.01
CA VAL A 134 -5.31 8.77 -33.99
C VAL A 134 -6.54 9.33 -34.71
N PRO A 135 -6.90 8.89 -35.93
CA PRO A 135 -8.12 9.32 -36.60
C PRO A 135 -9.39 9.11 -35.78
N SER A 136 -9.55 7.94 -35.14
CA SER A 136 -10.72 7.67 -34.29
C SER A 136 -10.72 8.52 -33.02
N LEU A 137 -9.58 8.67 -32.35
CA LEU A 137 -9.48 9.51 -31.15
C LEU A 137 -9.78 10.99 -31.46
N GLN A 138 -9.25 11.51 -32.58
CA GLN A 138 -9.56 12.87 -33.05
C GLN A 138 -11.03 13.02 -33.43
N ARG A 139 -11.63 12.01 -34.07
CA ARG A 139 -13.06 11.98 -34.40
C ARG A 139 -13.93 12.03 -33.14
N ILE A 140 -13.61 11.26 -32.11
CA ILE A 140 -14.33 11.30 -30.81
C ILE A 140 -14.23 12.71 -30.21
N GLY A 141 -13.03 13.29 -30.21
CA GLY A 141 -12.83 14.65 -29.71
C GLY A 141 -13.65 15.69 -30.48
N ALA A 142 -13.67 15.61 -31.82
CA ALA A 142 -14.47 16.49 -32.68
C ALA A 142 -15.97 16.32 -32.43
N LEU A 143 -16.48 15.07 -32.39
CA LEU A 143 -17.89 14.79 -32.13
C LEU A 143 -18.38 15.40 -30.80
N ILE A 144 -17.58 15.31 -29.73
CA ILE A 144 -17.93 15.91 -28.45
C ILE A 144 -17.87 17.44 -28.53
N ASN A 145 -16.76 17.97 -29.04
CA ASN A 145 -16.51 19.41 -29.04
C ASN A 145 -17.45 20.18 -29.97
N ASP A 146 -17.88 19.58 -31.08
CA ASP A 146 -18.74 20.23 -32.06
C ASP A 146 -20.22 20.22 -31.61
N VAL A 147 -20.61 19.23 -30.81
CA VAL A 147 -21.99 19.10 -30.32
C VAL A 147 -22.22 19.80 -28.98
N ILE A 148 -21.31 19.67 -28.01
CA ILE A 148 -21.54 20.11 -26.63
C ILE A 148 -21.05 21.54 -26.41
N ASP A 149 -21.91 22.37 -25.82
CA ASP A 149 -21.56 23.71 -25.36
C ASP A 149 -21.12 23.67 -23.90
N PHE A 150 -19.81 23.54 -23.66
CA PHE A 150 -19.26 23.47 -22.30
C PHE A 150 -19.40 24.77 -21.51
N ASP A 151 -19.41 25.92 -22.16
CA ASP A 151 -19.52 27.22 -21.48
C ASP A 151 -20.98 27.52 -21.12
N GLY A 152 -21.91 27.25 -22.05
CA GLY A 152 -23.35 27.30 -21.76
C GLY A 152 -23.77 26.28 -20.69
N SER A 153 -23.19 25.07 -20.73
CA SER A 153 -23.54 24.02 -19.77
C SER A 153 -23.18 24.36 -18.32
N GLU A 154 -22.10 25.10 -18.13
CA GLU A 154 -21.67 25.54 -16.79
C GLU A 154 -22.58 26.64 -16.23
N ALA A 155 -23.09 27.54 -17.09
CA ALA A 155 -23.96 28.62 -16.68
C ALA A 155 -25.35 28.13 -16.25
N GLU A 156 -25.90 27.16 -16.97
CA GLU A 156 -27.26 26.63 -16.75
C GLU A 156 -27.30 25.39 -15.85
N GLU A 157 -26.15 24.97 -15.29
CA GLU A 157 -25.99 23.74 -14.49
C GLU A 157 -26.59 22.47 -15.15
N ARG A 158 -26.68 22.45 -16.48
CA ARG A 158 -27.25 21.39 -17.31
C ARG A 158 -26.44 21.25 -18.59
N ILE A 159 -26.45 20.08 -19.23
CA ILE A 159 -25.70 19.93 -20.49
C ILE A 159 -26.49 20.57 -21.62
N MET A 160 -25.83 21.46 -22.35
CA MET A 160 -26.38 22.18 -23.49
C MET A 160 -25.71 21.76 -24.79
N VAL A 161 -26.49 21.76 -25.86
CA VAL A 161 -26.01 21.52 -27.22
C VAL A 161 -25.73 22.84 -27.91
N LYS A 162 -24.64 22.91 -28.69
CA LYS A 162 -24.26 24.10 -29.45
C LYS A 162 -25.31 24.47 -30.49
N ARG A 163 -25.39 25.76 -30.81
CA ARG A 163 -26.14 26.24 -31.97
C ARG A 163 -25.51 25.72 -33.27
N LEU A 164 -26.30 25.61 -34.35
CA LEU A 164 -25.91 25.10 -35.66
C LEU A 164 -25.66 23.58 -35.72
N VAL A 165 -25.99 22.84 -34.66
CA VAL A 165 -25.92 21.37 -34.64
C VAL A 165 -27.21 20.76 -35.21
N ASP A 166 -28.35 21.37 -34.90
CA ASP A 166 -29.67 20.91 -35.31
C ASP A 166 -30.58 22.12 -35.57
N GLU A 167 -31.11 22.23 -36.79
CA GLU A 167 -31.92 23.38 -37.20
C GLU A 167 -33.22 23.51 -36.41
N GLU A 168 -33.77 22.39 -35.93
CA GLU A 168 -35.00 22.38 -35.14
C GLU A 168 -34.74 22.90 -33.71
N LEU A 169 -33.67 22.42 -33.07
CA LEU A 169 -33.23 22.96 -31.80
C LEU A 169 -32.94 24.47 -31.88
N ASP A 170 -32.27 24.91 -32.95
CA ASP A 170 -31.96 26.32 -33.14
C ASP A 170 -33.24 27.18 -33.25
N ARG A 171 -34.25 26.71 -34.00
CA ARG A 171 -35.55 27.39 -34.06
C ARG A 171 -36.19 27.51 -32.68
N HIS A 172 -36.16 26.45 -31.87
CA HIS A 172 -36.74 26.50 -30.52
C HIS A 172 -35.96 27.44 -29.59
N LYS A 173 -34.62 27.47 -29.69
CA LYS A 173 -33.78 28.42 -28.94
C LYS A 173 -34.01 29.86 -29.38
N ASP A 174 -34.19 30.12 -30.66
CA ASP A 174 -34.50 31.46 -31.17
C ASP A 174 -35.86 31.97 -30.70
N VAL A 175 -36.88 31.09 -30.70
CA VAL A 175 -38.18 31.41 -30.13
C VAL A 175 -38.04 31.71 -28.63
N TYR A 176 -37.33 30.86 -27.88
CA TYR A 176 -37.10 31.04 -26.45
C TYR A 176 -36.42 32.38 -26.13
N ASP A 177 -35.32 32.70 -26.82
CA ASP A 177 -34.59 33.96 -26.64
C ASP A 177 -35.45 35.18 -27.02
N SER A 178 -36.41 35.02 -27.93
CA SER A 178 -37.34 36.07 -28.35
C SER A 178 -38.57 36.20 -27.44
N LEU A 179 -38.80 35.28 -26.51
CA LEU A 179 -40.01 35.27 -25.66
C LEU A 179 -40.13 36.54 -24.82
N GLU A 180 -39.02 37.10 -24.33
CA GLU A 180 -39.04 38.30 -23.50
C GLU A 180 -39.58 39.51 -24.29
N GLU A 181 -39.20 39.66 -25.56
CA GLU A 181 -39.71 40.72 -26.43
C GLU A 181 -41.21 40.55 -26.73
N VAL A 182 -41.63 39.31 -27.00
CA VAL A 182 -43.04 38.98 -27.24
C VAL A 182 -43.87 39.25 -26.00
N LEU A 183 -43.41 38.81 -24.82
CA LEU A 183 -44.11 39.00 -23.55
C LEU A 183 -44.22 40.48 -23.17
N ASN A 184 -43.20 41.28 -23.42
CA ASN A 184 -43.26 42.72 -23.17
C ASN A 184 -44.29 43.42 -24.06
N LYS A 185 -44.40 43.00 -25.33
CA LYS A 185 -45.40 43.53 -26.26
C LYS A 185 -46.82 43.16 -25.82
N VAL A 186 -47.05 41.88 -25.52
CA VAL A 186 -48.37 41.40 -25.06
C VAL A 186 -48.74 42.01 -23.70
N CYS A 187 -47.75 42.20 -22.81
CA CYS A 187 -47.95 42.88 -21.54
C CYS A 187 -48.41 44.33 -21.73
N SER A 188 -47.85 45.05 -22.72
CA SER A 188 -48.26 46.42 -23.04
C SER A 188 -49.69 46.48 -23.60
N GLU A 189 -50.08 45.49 -24.42
CA GLU A 189 -51.44 45.38 -24.95
C GLU A 189 -52.43 45.11 -23.81
N ILE A 190 -52.13 44.14 -22.95
CA ILE A 190 -52.93 43.82 -21.76
C ILE A 190 -53.02 45.02 -20.81
N ALA A 191 -51.93 45.73 -20.57
CA ALA A 191 -51.90 46.91 -19.71
C ALA A 191 -52.84 48.02 -20.21
N ALA A 192 -52.96 48.20 -21.55
CA ALA A 192 -53.88 49.17 -22.15
C ALA A 192 -55.36 48.80 -22.03
N MET A 193 -55.67 47.54 -21.73
CA MET A 193 -57.03 47.01 -21.57
C MET A 193 -57.50 47.03 -20.11
N ILE A 194 -56.60 47.37 -19.19
CA ILE A 194 -56.79 47.38 -17.74
C ILE A 194 -56.86 48.85 -17.26
N PRO A 195 -57.56 49.17 -16.15
CA PRO A 195 -57.59 50.55 -15.64
C PRO A 195 -56.21 51.07 -15.28
N ASN A 196 -55.98 52.36 -15.54
CA ASN A 196 -54.69 53.07 -15.35
C ASN A 196 -54.04 52.91 -13.96
N GLN A 197 -54.80 52.47 -12.93
CA GLN A 197 -54.26 52.23 -11.58
C GLN A 197 -53.40 50.96 -11.50
N TYR A 198 -53.53 50.05 -12.46
CA TYR A 198 -52.84 48.76 -12.50
C TYR A 198 -51.87 48.62 -13.68
N GLU A 199 -51.78 49.65 -14.55
CA GLU A 199 -50.95 49.66 -15.76
C GLU A 199 -49.47 49.40 -15.46
N ASP A 200 -48.96 49.98 -14.36
CA ASP A 200 -47.54 49.88 -13.96
C ASP A 200 -47.20 48.60 -13.17
N VAL A 201 -48.19 47.76 -12.83
CA VAL A 201 -48.00 46.59 -11.94
C VAL A 201 -48.34 45.24 -12.58
N VAL A 202 -48.77 45.25 -13.84
CA VAL A 202 -49.03 44.04 -14.61
C VAL A 202 -47.74 43.58 -15.28
N HIS A 203 -47.44 42.29 -15.15
CA HIS A 203 -46.31 41.66 -15.82
C HIS A 203 -46.74 40.37 -16.52
N CYS A 204 -46.19 40.07 -17.68
CA CYS A 204 -46.35 38.77 -18.33
C CYS A 204 -45.08 37.94 -18.13
N VAL A 205 -45.24 36.70 -17.71
CA VAL A 205 -44.13 35.77 -17.47
C VAL A 205 -44.39 34.44 -18.16
N TYR A 206 -43.32 33.77 -18.55
CA TYR A 206 -43.35 32.39 -18.98
C TYR A 206 -42.74 31.51 -17.89
N LEU A 207 -43.45 30.48 -17.47
CA LEU A 207 -42.99 29.49 -16.50
C LEU A 207 -43.03 28.11 -17.16
N PRO A 208 -41.90 27.38 -17.26
CA PRO A 208 -41.89 26.02 -17.80
C PRO A 208 -42.94 25.14 -17.11
N GLN A 209 -43.60 24.26 -17.87
CA GLN A 209 -44.73 23.40 -17.44
C GLN A 209 -46.04 24.11 -17.03
N LEU A 210 -46.01 25.40 -16.69
CA LEU A 210 -47.21 26.20 -16.36
C LEU A 210 -47.66 27.09 -17.53
N GLY A 211 -46.78 27.32 -18.51
CA GLY A 211 -47.03 28.13 -19.70
C GLY A 211 -46.92 29.62 -19.43
N PHE A 212 -47.56 30.41 -20.28
CA PHE A 212 -47.58 31.87 -20.20
C PHE A 212 -48.62 32.36 -19.18
N LEU A 213 -48.28 33.33 -18.34
CA LEU A 213 -49.14 33.82 -17.25
C LEU A 213 -49.05 35.34 -17.11
N THR A 214 -50.18 35.94 -16.74
CA THR A 214 -50.27 37.34 -16.33
C THR A 214 -50.15 37.43 -14.81
N VAL A 215 -49.21 38.23 -14.32
CA VAL A 215 -48.89 38.41 -12.91
C VAL A 215 -49.34 39.78 -12.46
N MET A 216 -50.04 39.83 -11.32
CA MET A 216 -50.40 41.06 -10.63
C MET A 216 -50.04 40.95 -9.15
N PRO A 217 -49.63 42.04 -8.47
CA PRO A 217 -49.38 42.02 -7.03
C PRO A 217 -50.67 41.75 -6.24
N ALA A 218 -50.56 40.94 -5.18
CA ALA A 218 -51.66 40.73 -4.25
C ALA A 218 -51.83 42.00 -3.40
N GLN A 219 -53.03 42.59 -3.36
CA GLN A 219 -53.31 43.75 -2.50
C GLN A 219 -53.23 43.36 -1.01
N GLU A 220 -52.55 44.17 -0.18
CA GLU A 220 -52.40 43.94 1.27
C GLU A 220 -53.68 44.21 2.09
N THR A 221 -54.82 44.52 1.46
CA THR A 221 -56.08 44.82 2.14
C THR A 221 -57.18 43.90 1.64
N ASP A 222 -57.65 43.03 2.53
CA ASP A 222 -58.74 42.06 2.35
C ASP A 222 -58.57 41.11 1.16
N ALA A 223 -57.64 40.16 1.33
CA ALA A 223 -57.48 39.01 0.43
C ALA A 223 -58.83 38.27 0.29
N PRO A 224 -59.39 38.15 -0.94
CA PRO A 224 -60.62 37.41 -1.13
C PRO A 224 -60.37 35.91 -1.00
N THR A 225 -61.12 35.26 -0.12
CA THR A 225 -61.01 33.82 0.18
C THR A 225 -61.73 32.93 -0.84
N GLU A 226 -62.39 33.53 -1.84
CA GLU A 226 -63.16 32.85 -2.89
C GLU A 226 -62.67 33.27 -4.30
N PRO A 227 -62.59 32.34 -5.27
CA PRO A 227 -62.13 32.62 -6.64
C PRO A 227 -62.90 33.74 -7.35
N ASP A 228 -64.16 33.94 -6.98
CA ASP A 228 -65.10 34.88 -7.62
C ASP A 228 -64.90 36.35 -7.19
N GLN A 229 -64.06 36.62 -6.19
CA GLN A 229 -63.85 37.97 -5.65
C GLN A 229 -62.50 38.60 -6.06
N ILE A 230 -61.67 37.86 -6.80
CA ILE A 230 -60.35 38.31 -7.27
C ILE A 230 -60.44 38.98 -8.65
N LEU A 231 -61.64 38.98 -9.26
CA LEU A 231 -61.88 39.50 -10.59
C LEU A 231 -62.45 40.95 -10.52
N PRO A 232 -61.68 42.01 -10.87
CA PRO A 232 -62.24 43.35 -10.95
C PRO A 232 -63.35 43.44 -12.00
N VAL A 233 -64.42 44.17 -11.67
CA VAL A 233 -65.71 44.31 -12.39
C VAL A 233 -65.62 44.73 -13.88
N TRP A 234 -64.44 45.07 -14.39
CA TRP A 234 -64.18 45.41 -15.80
C TRP A 234 -63.69 44.21 -16.65
N GLN A 235 -63.64 43.01 -16.08
CA GLN A 235 -63.21 41.80 -16.78
C GLN A 235 -64.34 41.19 -17.63
N SER A 236 -63.97 40.72 -18.83
CA SER A 236 -64.72 39.70 -19.54
C SER A 236 -64.66 38.36 -18.78
N GLU A 237 -65.63 37.46 -19.02
CA GLU A 237 -65.80 36.16 -18.32
C GLU A 237 -64.64 35.15 -18.48
N GLU A 238 -63.47 35.53 -18.99
CA GLU A 238 -62.49 34.60 -19.57
C GLU A 238 -61.12 34.55 -18.87
N TRP A 239 -60.86 35.37 -17.85
CA TRP A 239 -59.61 35.30 -17.07
C TRP A 239 -59.73 34.30 -15.93
N THR A 240 -58.85 33.30 -15.88
CA THR A 240 -58.87 32.27 -14.84
C THR A 240 -57.65 32.36 -13.93
N ILE A 241 -57.83 32.15 -12.62
CA ILE A 241 -56.72 32.15 -11.66
C ILE A 241 -56.03 30.79 -11.75
N HIS A 242 -54.73 30.81 -12.04
CA HIS A 242 -53.93 29.58 -12.10
C HIS A 242 -53.40 29.20 -10.72
N PHE A 243 -52.79 30.17 -10.01
CA PHE A 243 -52.39 30.03 -8.61
C PHE A 243 -52.09 31.41 -8.00
N SER A 244 -51.95 31.46 -6.67
CA SER A 244 -51.54 32.66 -5.95
C SER A 244 -50.39 32.38 -5.00
N THR A 245 -49.58 33.41 -4.76
CA THR A 245 -48.51 33.45 -3.78
C THR A 245 -48.79 34.58 -2.80
N GLU A 246 -48.04 34.66 -1.68
CA GLU A 246 -48.20 35.74 -0.70
C GLU A 246 -48.04 37.16 -1.29
N LYS A 247 -47.32 37.29 -2.41
CA LYS A 247 -46.98 38.59 -3.02
C LYS A 247 -47.70 38.88 -4.34
N SER A 248 -48.13 37.84 -5.06
CA SER A 248 -48.63 37.98 -6.43
C SER A 248 -49.64 36.90 -6.78
N VAL A 249 -50.62 37.25 -7.60
CA VAL A 249 -51.62 36.33 -8.17
C VAL A 249 -51.31 36.13 -9.65
N TYR A 250 -51.37 34.87 -10.10
CA TYR A 250 -51.06 34.45 -11.46
C TYR A 250 -52.35 34.06 -12.18
N PHE A 251 -52.60 34.71 -13.30
CA PHE A 251 -53.80 34.58 -14.12
C PHE A 251 -53.46 33.99 -15.48
N LYS A 252 -54.41 33.25 -16.04
CA LYS A 252 -54.46 32.87 -17.44
C LYS A 252 -55.48 33.76 -18.14
N SER A 253 -54.98 34.74 -18.90
CA SER A 253 -55.81 35.55 -19.80
C SER A 253 -55.98 34.84 -21.15
N GLU A 254 -56.95 35.29 -21.95
CA GLU A 254 -57.15 34.84 -23.33
C GLU A 254 -55.85 34.95 -24.15
N HIS A 255 -55.15 36.08 -24.05
CA HIS A 255 -53.87 36.30 -24.76
C HIS A 255 -52.80 35.31 -24.30
N MET A 256 -52.74 34.96 -23.00
CA MET A 256 -51.79 33.96 -22.51
C MET A 256 -52.18 32.54 -22.93
N ALA A 257 -53.48 32.24 -23.08
CA ALA A 257 -53.96 30.96 -23.60
C ALA A 257 -53.66 30.80 -25.10
N GLU A 258 -53.80 31.87 -25.89
CA GLU A 258 -53.39 31.89 -27.30
C GLU A 258 -51.88 31.66 -27.46
N LEU A 259 -51.05 32.28 -26.61
CA LEU A 259 -49.60 32.04 -26.62
C LEU A 259 -49.25 30.60 -26.26
N ASP A 260 -49.94 29.99 -25.30
CA ASP A 260 -49.80 28.58 -24.98
C ASP A 260 -50.16 27.67 -26.17
N GLU A 261 -51.25 27.95 -26.88
CA GLU A 261 -51.66 27.17 -28.04
C GLU A 261 -50.67 27.33 -29.21
N TYR A 262 -50.14 28.54 -29.40
CA TYR A 262 -49.24 28.84 -30.51
C TYR A 262 -47.80 28.34 -30.29
N PHE A 263 -47.22 28.63 -29.12
CA PHE A 263 -45.82 28.31 -28.82
C PHE A 263 -45.66 27.00 -28.04
N GLY A 264 -46.65 26.62 -27.23
CA GLY A 264 -46.53 25.51 -26.31
C GLY A 264 -45.47 25.72 -25.23
N ASP A 265 -44.96 24.62 -24.69
CA ASP A 265 -43.88 24.64 -23.70
C ASP A 265 -42.51 24.63 -24.42
N VAL A 266 -42.07 25.80 -24.88
CA VAL A 266 -40.84 25.99 -25.67
C VAL A 266 -39.61 25.46 -24.93
N HIS A 267 -39.49 25.72 -23.62
CA HIS A 267 -38.38 25.23 -22.82
C HIS A 267 -38.33 23.69 -22.79
N SER A 268 -39.47 23.03 -22.60
CA SER A 268 -39.54 21.57 -22.63
C SER A 268 -39.15 21.01 -24.01
N LEU A 269 -39.58 21.64 -25.11
CA LEU A 269 -39.19 21.25 -26.47
C LEU A 269 -37.66 21.37 -26.69
N VAL A 270 -37.04 22.45 -26.20
CA VAL A 270 -35.57 22.63 -26.24
C VAL A 270 -34.89 21.49 -25.48
N VAL A 271 -35.30 21.23 -24.24
CA VAL A 271 -34.69 20.21 -23.38
C VAL A 271 -34.85 18.81 -23.98
N ASP A 272 -36.03 18.45 -24.45
CA ASP A 272 -36.30 17.14 -25.04
C ASP A 272 -35.45 16.91 -26.29
N ARG A 273 -35.33 17.92 -27.16
CA ARG A 273 -34.50 17.83 -28.35
C ARG A 273 -33.01 17.74 -28.02
N GLU A 274 -32.54 18.47 -27.01
CA GLU A 274 -31.16 18.36 -26.52
C GLU A 274 -30.87 16.96 -25.98
N ILE A 275 -31.79 16.37 -25.20
CA ILE A 275 -31.66 15.00 -24.70
C ILE A 275 -31.55 14.00 -25.86
N GLU A 276 -32.38 14.15 -26.90
CA GLU A 276 -32.33 13.28 -28.07
C GLU A 276 -30.98 13.35 -28.79
N LEU A 277 -30.47 14.56 -29.04
CA LEU A 277 -29.17 14.78 -29.68
C LEU A 277 -28.01 14.24 -28.83
N LEU A 278 -28.06 14.43 -27.50
CA LEU A 278 -27.07 13.89 -26.58
C LEU A 278 -27.11 12.36 -26.55
N TYR A 279 -28.29 11.74 -26.62
CA TYR A 279 -28.42 10.29 -26.72
C TYR A 279 -27.84 9.75 -28.05
N GLN A 280 -28.09 10.44 -29.16
CA GLN A 280 -27.47 10.08 -30.45
C GLN A 280 -25.94 10.21 -30.40
N LEU A 281 -25.42 11.27 -29.77
CA LEU A 281 -23.98 11.43 -29.55
C LEU A 281 -23.43 10.29 -28.67
N GLN A 282 -24.13 9.93 -27.60
CA GLN A 282 -23.75 8.83 -26.70
C GLN A 282 -23.57 7.52 -27.47
N LEU A 283 -24.54 7.16 -28.31
CA LEU A 283 -24.47 5.93 -29.11
C LEU A 283 -23.23 5.91 -30.01
N ARG A 284 -22.95 7.03 -30.70
CA ARG A 284 -21.76 7.15 -31.56
C ARG A 284 -20.44 7.01 -30.80
N ILE A 285 -20.36 7.52 -29.57
CA ILE A 285 -19.14 7.34 -28.75
C ILE A 285 -19.01 5.91 -28.23
N LEU A 286 -20.12 5.27 -27.88
CA LEU A 286 -20.12 3.89 -27.39
C LEU A 286 -19.65 2.89 -28.44
N GLU A 287 -19.79 3.19 -29.75
CA GLU A 287 -19.17 2.41 -30.84
C GLU A 287 -17.63 2.33 -30.70
N HIS A 288 -17.01 3.35 -30.11
CA HIS A 288 -15.57 3.42 -29.87
C HIS A 288 -15.15 3.01 -28.45
N SER A 289 -16.06 2.45 -27.65
CA SER A 289 -15.81 2.08 -26.25
C SER A 289 -14.60 1.14 -26.07
N GLN A 290 -14.47 0.11 -26.90
CA GLN A 290 -13.36 -0.84 -26.81
C GLN A 290 -12.00 -0.16 -27.05
N LEU A 291 -11.92 0.79 -27.98
CA LEU A 291 -10.71 1.55 -28.24
C LEU A 291 -10.29 2.36 -27.01
N LEU A 292 -11.25 3.06 -26.39
CA LEU A 292 -11.00 3.88 -25.20
C LEU A 292 -10.57 3.04 -24.00
N LEU A 293 -11.20 1.89 -23.78
CA LEU A 293 -10.83 0.94 -22.73
C LEU A 293 -9.41 0.40 -22.94
N ASN A 294 -9.10 -0.08 -24.15
CA ASN A 294 -7.78 -0.58 -24.48
C ASN A 294 -6.69 0.49 -24.28
N CYS A 295 -6.94 1.72 -24.73
CA CYS A 295 -6.00 2.84 -24.51
C CYS A 295 -5.80 3.10 -23.01
N SER A 296 -6.88 3.07 -22.22
CA SER A 296 -6.84 3.30 -20.77
C SER A 296 -6.04 2.22 -20.04
N GLU A 297 -6.19 0.95 -20.44
CA GLU A 297 -5.44 -0.18 -19.86
C GLU A 297 -3.94 -0.07 -20.15
N ILE A 298 -3.57 0.23 -21.40
CA ILE A 298 -2.17 0.38 -21.80
C ILE A 298 -1.53 1.61 -21.11
N ILE A 299 -2.28 2.72 -20.96
CA ILE A 299 -1.82 3.89 -20.19
C ILE A 299 -1.60 3.53 -18.72
N ALA A 300 -2.50 2.74 -18.13
CA ALA A 300 -2.36 2.30 -16.74
C ALA A 300 -1.09 1.44 -16.54
N GLU A 301 -0.79 0.55 -17.48
CA GLU A 301 0.45 -0.23 -17.49
C GLU A 301 1.69 0.66 -17.62
N LEU A 302 1.68 1.62 -18.54
CA LEU A 302 2.77 2.58 -18.72
C LEU A 302 2.98 3.44 -17.45
N ASP A 303 1.91 3.86 -16.78
CA ASP A 303 1.97 4.62 -15.52
C ASP A 303 2.64 3.82 -14.40
N CYS A 304 2.37 2.51 -14.30
CA CYS A 304 3.07 1.62 -13.36
C CYS A 304 4.56 1.52 -13.65
N LEU A 305 4.93 1.36 -14.93
CA LEU A 305 6.34 1.26 -15.36
C LEU A 305 7.09 2.58 -15.14
N LEU A 306 6.45 3.72 -15.40
CA LEU A 306 6.98 5.04 -15.05
C LEU A 306 7.16 5.20 -13.54
N ALA A 307 6.22 4.70 -12.72
CA ALA A 307 6.38 4.72 -11.27
C ALA A 307 7.59 3.90 -10.81
N TYR A 308 7.81 2.70 -11.36
CA TYR A 308 9.04 1.94 -11.12
C TYR A 308 10.30 2.68 -11.58
N ALA A 309 10.29 3.26 -12.78
CA ALA A 309 11.42 4.03 -13.30
C ALA A 309 11.78 5.23 -12.42
N LEU A 310 10.79 5.99 -11.97
CA LEU A 310 10.96 7.12 -11.05
C LEU A 310 11.45 6.69 -9.66
N ALA A 311 11.01 5.52 -9.18
CA ALA A 311 11.50 4.96 -7.92
C ALA A 311 12.96 4.53 -8.06
N ALA A 312 13.28 3.76 -9.10
CA ALA A 312 14.62 3.27 -9.38
C ALA A 312 15.64 4.41 -9.58
N LYS A 313 15.30 5.44 -10.35
CA LYS A 313 16.14 6.64 -10.53
C LYS A 313 16.35 7.39 -9.22
N LYS A 314 15.30 7.59 -8.41
CA LYS A 314 15.41 8.34 -7.15
C LYS A 314 16.27 7.60 -6.11
N TYR A 315 16.08 6.29 -5.99
CA TYR A 315 16.73 5.47 -4.96
C TYR A 315 17.97 4.73 -5.46
N LYS A 316 18.38 4.98 -6.71
CA LYS A 316 19.53 4.34 -7.36
C LYS A 316 19.45 2.81 -7.27
N TRP A 317 18.30 2.27 -7.63
CA TRP A 317 18.10 0.83 -7.76
C TRP A 317 18.63 0.36 -9.11
N VAL A 318 19.08 -0.89 -9.15
CA VAL A 318 19.72 -1.50 -10.31
C VAL A 318 18.84 -2.59 -10.91
N ARG A 319 18.99 -2.83 -12.21
CA ARG A 319 18.33 -3.94 -12.91
C ARG A 319 18.85 -5.27 -12.34
N PRO A 320 17.99 -6.14 -11.76
CA PRO A 320 18.40 -7.49 -11.41
C PRO A 320 18.48 -8.36 -12.67
N GLN A 321 19.38 -9.34 -12.67
CA GLN A 321 19.43 -10.41 -13.65
C GLN A 321 18.56 -11.57 -13.16
N MET A 322 17.52 -11.90 -13.91
CA MET A 322 16.67 -13.07 -13.61
C MET A 322 17.28 -14.33 -14.24
N THR A 323 17.10 -15.48 -13.59
CA THR A 323 17.57 -16.77 -14.11
C THR A 323 16.68 -17.92 -13.67
N ASP A 324 16.68 -19.01 -14.43
CA ASP A 324 16.03 -20.27 -14.06
C ASP A 324 16.85 -21.09 -13.04
N GLN A 325 18.11 -20.73 -12.84
CA GLN A 325 18.98 -21.37 -11.84
C GLN A 325 18.46 -21.09 -10.43
N ASN A 326 18.63 -22.04 -9.52
CA ASN A 326 18.17 -21.92 -8.13
C ASN A 326 19.17 -21.14 -7.26
N VAL A 327 19.52 -19.93 -7.68
CA VAL A 327 20.56 -19.10 -7.06
C VAL A 327 19.98 -17.80 -6.50
N LEU A 328 20.58 -17.29 -5.44
CA LEU A 328 20.40 -15.92 -4.98
C LEU A 328 21.78 -15.34 -4.72
N SER A 329 22.22 -14.44 -5.58
CA SER A 329 23.47 -13.69 -5.43
C SER A 329 23.17 -12.20 -5.44
N VAL A 330 23.52 -11.48 -4.38
CA VAL A 330 23.33 -10.03 -4.29
C VAL A 330 24.60 -9.42 -3.75
N GLN A 331 25.11 -8.40 -4.44
CA GLN A 331 26.23 -7.59 -3.98
C GLN A 331 25.75 -6.22 -3.51
N GLU A 332 26.26 -5.79 -2.37
CA GLU A 332 25.93 -4.54 -1.68
C GLU A 332 24.42 -4.28 -1.62
N GLY A 333 23.65 -5.31 -1.22
CA GLY A 333 22.21 -5.19 -1.02
C GLY A 333 21.89 -4.18 0.07
N ARG A 334 20.76 -3.47 -0.06
CA ARG A 334 20.27 -2.46 0.88
C ARG A 334 18.80 -2.68 1.21
N HIS A 335 18.39 -2.39 2.44
CA HIS A 335 16.98 -2.49 2.82
C HIS A 335 16.22 -1.25 2.33
N PRO A 336 15.24 -1.38 1.39
CA PRO A 336 14.66 -0.24 0.67
C PRO A 336 13.94 0.79 1.55
N LEU A 337 13.42 0.34 2.70
CA LEU A 337 12.75 1.22 3.67
C LEU A 337 13.68 1.81 4.72
N TYR A 338 14.57 1.00 5.30
CA TYR A 338 15.45 1.47 6.38
C TYR A 338 16.51 2.43 5.86
N GLU A 339 16.98 2.24 4.62
CA GLU A 339 17.86 3.19 3.92
C GLU A 339 17.31 4.63 3.91
N LEU A 340 15.98 4.82 3.97
CA LEU A 340 15.35 6.14 3.98
C LEU A 340 15.22 6.76 5.36
N VAL A 341 15.42 5.97 6.42
CA VAL A 341 15.17 6.36 7.81
C VAL A 341 16.46 6.53 8.59
N VAL A 342 17.54 5.83 8.21
CA VAL A 342 18.86 5.91 8.85
C VAL A 342 19.78 6.87 8.08
N ASP A 343 20.71 7.50 8.78
CA ASP A 343 21.66 8.46 8.17
C ASP A 343 22.67 7.77 7.24
N VAL A 344 23.16 6.59 7.65
CA VAL A 344 24.09 5.76 6.87
C VAL A 344 23.62 4.30 6.97
N PHE A 345 23.31 3.70 5.82
CA PHE A 345 22.96 2.29 5.72
C PHE A 345 24.16 1.49 5.23
N VAL A 346 24.50 0.40 5.92
CA VAL A 346 25.62 -0.48 5.56
C VAL A 346 25.10 -1.60 4.65
N PRO A 347 25.53 -1.65 3.38
CA PRO A 347 25.09 -2.68 2.46
C PRO A 347 25.77 -4.03 2.77
N ASN A 348 25.11 -5.13 2.41
CA ASN A 348 25.59 -6.48 2.68
C ASN A 348 25.36 -7.42 1.51
N ASP A 349 26.24 -8.42 1.39
CA ASP A 349 26.22 -9.41 0.31
C ASP A 349 25.48 -10.68 0.74
N VAL A 350 24.94 -11.43 -0.22
CA VAL A 350 24.43 -12.78 -0.02
C VAL A 350 24.74 -13.65 -1.23
N HIS A 351 25.12 -14.91 -0.99
CA HIS A 351 25.28 -15.90 -2.04
C HIS A 351 24.81 -17.26 -1.52
N VAL A 352 23.70 -17.76 -2.07
CA VAL A 352 23.13 -19.07 -1.73
C VAL A 352 22.56 -19.78 -2.95
N ILE A 353 22.68 -21.11 -2.98
CA ILE A 353 22.12 -21.96 -4.04
C ILE A 353 21.26 -23.05 -3.42
N GLY A 354 20.00 -23.13 -3.83
CA GLY A 354 19.12 -24.23 -3.46
C GLY A 354 19.36 -25.47 -4.33
N ARG A 355 19.09 -26.65 -3.79
CA ARG A 355 19.30 -27.96 -4.45
C ARG A 355 18.11 -28.88 -4.22
N ASP A 356 17.75 -29.66 -5.23
CA ASP A 356 16.72 -30.70 -5.10
C ASP A 356 17.29 -32.01 -4.51
N VAL A 357 16.41 -32.96 -4.20
CA VAL A 357 16.77 -34.25 -3.59
C VAL A 357 17.68 -35.03 -4.54
N GLY A 358 18.87 -35.42 -4.07
CA GLY A 358 19.82 -36.22 -4.84
C GLY A 358 20.53 -35.47 -5.97
N GLU A 359 20.37 -34.15 -6.09
CA GLU A 359 21.21 -33.33 -6.96
C GLU A 359 22.62 -33.23 -6.37
N GLU A 360 23.55 -33.96 -6.98
CA GLU A 360 25.00 -33.78 -6.81
C GLU A 360 25.41 -32.41 -7.38
N PRO A 361 26.43 -31.76 -6.80
CA PRO A 361 26.82 -30.44 -7.23
C PRO A 361 27.32 -30.48 -8.68
N VAL A 362 26.71 -29.65 -9.53
CA VAL A 362 27.05 -29.58 -10.94
C VAL A 362 28.37 -28.84 -11.07
N ASN A 363 29.39 -29.53 -11.61
CA ASN A 363 30.71 -29.02 -11.99
C ASN A 363 30.67 -28.00 -13.16
N ASN A 364 29.68 -27.11 -13.18
CA ASN A 364 29.55 -26.07 -14.19
C ASN A 364 30.12 -24.76 -13.63
N ARG A 365 31.27 -24.37 -14.19
CA ARG A 365 31.94 -23.08 -14.01
C ARG A 365 30.97 -21.94 -14.32
N LEU A 366 30.26 -21.43 -13.31
CA LEU A 366 29.31 -20.31 -13.44
C LEU A 366 29.82 -19.01 -12.80
N SER A 367 31.04 -19.00 -12.28
CA SER A 367 31.64 -17.81 -11.69
C SER A 367 32.62 -17.13 -12.66
N GLU A 368 32.34 -15.88 -13.04
CA GLU A 368 33.37 -14.94 -13.53
C GLU A 368 34.38 -14.59 -12.42
N HIS A 369 34.13 -15.02 -11.18
CA HIS A 369 35.11 -15.10 -10.11
C HIS A 369 35.93 -16.39 -10.28
N GLU A 370 37.09 -16.28 -10.95
CA GLU A 370 37.97 -17.38 -11.38
C GLU A 370 38.47 -18.36 -10.28
N ASN A 371 37.98 -18.33 -9.04
CA ASN A 371 38.52 -19.12 -7.93
C ASN A 371 37.50 -19.81 -7.00
N GLU A 372 36.19 -19.74 -7.24
CA GLU A 372 35.20 -20.43 -6.39
C GLU A 372 34.48 -21.54 -7.17
N ASN A 373 34.67 -22.80 -6.74
CA ASN A 373 33.94 -23.94 -7.26
C ASN A 373 32.47 -23.84 -6.81
N VAL A 374 31.52 -24.14 -7.71
CA VAL A 374 30.08 -24.14 -7.40
C VAL A 374 29.73 -25.13 -6.27
N ASP A 375 30.59 -26.12 -6.06
CA ASP A 375 30.53 -27.14 -5.01
C ASP A 375 30.59 -26.56 -3.58
N ASP A 376 31.21 -25.38 -3.39
CA ASP A 376 31.43 -24.77 -2.07
C ASP A 376 30.33 -23.77 -1.66
N ILE A 377 29.32 -23.56 -2.51
CA ILE A 377 28.27 -22.56 -2.25
C ILE A 377 27.17 -23.18 -1.36
N PRO A 378 26.85 -22.57 -0.21
CA PRO A 378 25.86 -23.10 0.73
C PRO A 378 24.42 -22.88 0.22
N ASN A 379 23.48 -23.72 0.64
CA ASN A 379 22.06 -23.40 0.52
C ASN A 379 21.54 -22.62 1.74
N LEU A 380 22.22 -22.75 2.88
CA LEU A 380 21.81 -22.16 4.15
C LEU A 380 22.88 -21.20 4.69
N ILE A 381 22.49 -19.95 4.95
CA ILE A 381 23.29 -19.02 5.77
C ILE A 381 22.72 -18.99 7.16
N LEU A 382 23.56 -19.31 8.14
CA LEU A 382 23.23 -19.28 9.55
C LEU A 382 23.91 -18.10 10.21
N MET A 383 23.11 -17.12 10.61
CA MET A 383 23.58 -15.84 11.12
C MET A 383 23.50 -15.76 12.63
N THR A 384 24.63 -15.38 13.23
CA THR A 384 24.77 -15.12 14.65
C THR A 384 25.11 -13.65 14.93
N GLY A 385 25.02 -13.25 16.20
CA GLY A 385 25.44 -11.92 16.64
C GLY A 385 24.53 -11.37 17.72
N ALA A 386 24.96 -10.29 18.36
CA ALA A 386 24.22 -9.66 19.46
C ALA A 386 22.79 -9.22 19.07
N ASN A 387 21.92 -9.05 20.05
CA ASN A 387 20.69 -8.29 19.84
C ASN A 387 21.02 -6.89 19.27
N PHE A 388 20.14 -6.34 18.42
CA PHE A 388 20.32 -5.04 17.76
C PHE A 388 21.46 -4.94 16.75
N SER A 389 22.20 -6.03 16.47
CA SER A 389 23.29 -6.02 15.49
C SER A 389 22.85 -5.96 14.02
N GLY A 390 21.55 -6.06 13.74
CA GLY A 390 21.00 -5.95 12.38
C GLY A 390 20.59 -7.26 11.69
N LYS A 391 20.66 -8.41 12.37
CA LYS A 391 20.31 -9.74 11.80
C LYS A 391 18.96 -9.77 11.09
N SER A 392 17.90 -9.37 11.79
CA SER A 392 16.54 -9.32 11.23
C SER A 392 16.40 -8.37 10.05
N VAL A 393 17.19 -7.29 10.02
CA VAL A 393 17.19 -6.30 8.92
C VAL A 393 17.82 -6.91 7.68
N TYR A 394 18.95 -7.60 7.82
CA TYR A 394 19.58 -8.34 6.73
C TYR A 394 18.65 -9.40 6.14
N LEU A 395 18.00 -10.20 6.98
CA LEU A 395 17.08 -11.25 6.53
C LEU A 395 15.91 -10.65 5.70
N LYS A 396 15.28 -9.60 6.23
CA LYS A 396 14.18 -8.89 5.56
C LYS A 396 14.64 -8.21 4.28
N GLN A 397 15.84 -7.63 4.28
CA GLN A 397 16.42 -6.99 3.11
C GLN A 397 16.51 -7.98 1.94
N MET A 398 17.08 -9.17 2.14
CA MET A 398 17.25 -10.13 1.06
C MET A 398 15.90 -10.65 0.55
N ALA A 399 14.95 -10.90 1.45
CA ALA A 399 13.58 -11.25 1.07
C ALA A 399 12.90 -10.17 0.22
N LEU A 400 13.08 -8.89 0.59
CA LEU A 400 12.51 -7.76 -0.15
C LEU A 400 13.16 -7.59 -1.53
N ILE A 401 14.47 -7.84 -1.67
CA ILE A 401 15.15 -7.79 -2.97
C ILE A 401 14.59 -8.86 -3.92
N VAL A 402 14.43 -10.09 -3.44
CA VAL A 402 13.82 -11.18 -4.22
C VAL A 402 12.38 -10.84 -4.60
N TYR A 403 11.59 -10.36 -3.65
CA TYR A 403 10.22 -9.93 -3.90
C TYR A 403 10.14 -8.80 -4.94
N MET A 404 10.99 -7.77 -4.83
CA MET A 404 11.05 -6.65 -5.77
C MET A 404 11.40 -7.09 -7.19
N ALA A 405 12.30 -8.06 -7.33
CA ALA A 405 12.63 -8.65 -8.63
C ALA A 405 11.40 -9.37 -9.26
N HIS A 406 10.63 -10.13 -8.47
CA HIS A 406 9.45 -10.88 -8.97
C HIS A 406 8.22 -10.01 -9.27
N ILE A 407 8.13 -8.79 -8.73
CA ILE A 407 7.13 -7.80 -9.17
C ILE A 407 7.57 -7.03 -10.43
N GLY A 408 8.78 -7.30 -10.94
CA GLY A 408 9.37 -6.66 -12.12
C GLY A 408 9.96 -5.27 -11.85
N SER A 409 10.36 -4.97 -10.61
CA SER A 409 11.02 -3.72 -10.24
C SER A 409 12.54 -3.90 -10.22
N PHE A 410 13.27 -2.80 -10.44
CA PHE A 410 14.69 -2.72 -10.08
C PHE A 410 14.86 -2.84 -8.57
N VAL A 411 16.04 -3.28 -8.13
CA VAL A 411 16.31 -3.66 -6.74
C VAL A 411 17.39 -2.80 -6.07
N PRO A 412 17.33 -2.61 -4.74
CA PRO A 412 18.32 -1.86 -3.97
C PRO A 412 19.60 -2.69 -3.76
N ALA A 413 20.47 -2.74 -4.76
CA ALA A 413 21.76 -3.43 -4.70
C ALA A 413 22.78 -2.71 -5.61
N LYS A 414 24.01 -3.21 -5.64
CA LYS A 414 24.99 -2.88 -6.68
C LYS A 414 24.85 -3.83 -7.88
N SER A 415 24.64 -5.11 -7.60
CA SER A 415 24.27 -6.13 -8.59
C SER A 415 23.43 -7.21 -7.91
N ALA A 416 22.56 -7.88 -8.67
CA ALA A 416 21.73 -8.95 -8.16
C ALA A 416 21.43 -9.98 -9.26
N LEU A 417 21.73 -11.25 -9.00
CA LEU A 417 21.32 -12.42 -9.77
C LEU A 417 20.27 -13.17 -8.94
N VAL A 418 19.03 -13.19 -9.44
CA VAL A 418 17.89 -13.76 -8.73
C VAL A 418 17.29 -14.89 -9.55
N GLY A 419 17.46 -16.10 -9.04
CA GLY A 419 16.77 -17.28 -9.53
C GLY A 419 15.28 -17.23 -9.23
N ILE A 420 14.44 -17.76 -10.12
CA ILE A 420 12.98 -17.82 -9.89
C ILE A 420 12.66 -18.45 -8.52
N THR A 421 11.84 -17.76 -7.76
CA THR A 421 11.40 -18.12 -6.41
C THR A 421 9.90 -18.32 -6.44
N ASP A 422 9.46 -19.55 -6.17
CA ASP A 422 8.05 -19.90 -6.15
C ASP A 422 7.34 -19.37 -4.89
N ARG A 423 8.03 -19.40 -3.75
CA ARG A 423 7.50 -19.01 -2.44
C ARG A 423 8.58 -18.35 -1.58
N ILE A 424 8.20 -17.29 -0.88
CA ILE A 424 8.98 -16.71 0.21
C ILE A 424 8.29 -17.10 1.51
N LEU A 425 8.88 -18.03 2.25
CA LEU A 425 8.34 -18.59 3.48
C LEU A 425 9.06 -17.96 4.66
N THR A 426 8.31 -17.32 5.57
CA THR A 426 8.91 -16.53 6.63
C THR A 426 8.42 -16.92 8.01
N ARG A 427 9.34 -17.12 8.94
CA ARG A 427 9.10 -16.99 10.39
C ARG A 427 9.80 -15.72 10.84
N LEU A 428 9.08 -14.61 10.80
CA LEU A 428 9.51 -13.31 11.32
C LEU A 428 8.58 -12.90 12.46
N MET A 429 9.10 -12.32 13.55
CA MET A 429 8.26 -11.92 14.70
C MET A 429 7.11 -10.99 14.26
N THR A 430 5.87 -11.48 14.35
CA THR A 430 4.67 -10.70 14.06
C THR A 430 4.30 -9.83 15.26
N ARG A 431 3.96 -8.56 15.03
CA ARG A 431 3.33 -7.71 16.07
C ARG A 431 1.95 -8.29 16.39
N ARG A 432 1.72 -8.71 17.63
CA ARG A 432 0.49 -9.38 18.04
C ARG A 432 -0.61 -8.37 18.37
N SER A 433 -1.84 -8.76 18.04
CA SER A 433 -3.04 -8.26 18.72
C SER A 433 -3.26 -9.10 19.97
N VAL A 434 -3.63 -8.48 21.09
CA VAL A 434 -3.86 -9.12 22.40
C VAL A 434 -5.01 -10.14 22.36
N THR A 435 -5.79 -10.20 21.27
CA THR A 435 -7.01 -11.00 21.11
C THR A 435 -6.81 -12.47 20.74
N GLN A 436 -5.61 -12.93 20.36
CA GLN A 436 -5.35 -14.36 20.07
C GLN A 436 -4.74 -15.07 21.29
N ALA A 437 -5.45 -16.07 21.82
CA ALA A 437 -5.11 -16.82 23.03
C ALA A 437 -4.07 -17.95 22.83
N GLU A 438 -3.22 -17.87 21.80
CA GLU A 438 -2.25 -18.93 21.47
C GLU A 438 -0.85 -18.66 22.04
N SER A 439 -0.21 -19.72 22.57
CA SER A 439 1.17 -19.66 23.08
C SER A 439 2.14 -19.17 22.01
N SER A 440 3.12 -18.36 22.41
CA SER A 440 4.03 -17.74 21.46
C SER A 440 4.83 -18.76 20.65
N PHE A 441 5.29 -19.78 21.34
CA PHE A 441 5.99 -20.92 20.78
C PHE A 441 5.13 -21.77 19.84
N MET A 442 3.84 -21.95 20.14
CA MET A 442 2.94 -22.76 19.30
C MET A 442 2.75 -22.11 17.93
N CYS A 443 2.52 -20.80 17.89
CA CYS A 443 2.41 -20.09 16.60
C CYS A 443 3.70 -20.18 15.79
N ASP A 444 4.86 -20.08 16.44
CA ASP A 444 6.17 -20.20 15.77
C ASP A 444 6.36 -21.60 15.18
N LEU A 445 5.99 -22.64 15.95
CA LEU A 445 6.05 -24.02 15.52
C LEU A 445 5.10 -24.28 14.34
N GLN A 446 3.89 -23.74 14.38
CA GLN A 446 2.93 -23.83 13.27
C GLN A 446 3.46 -23.13 12.01
N GLN A 447 4.08 -21.95 12.13
CA GLN A 447 4.67 -21.25 10.98
C GLN A 447 5.80 -22.06 10.34
N VAL A 448 6.71 -22.60 11.15
CA VAL A 448 7.80 -23.46 10.65
C VAL A 448 7.25 -24.75 10.06
N SER A 449 6.26 -25.37 10.69
CA SER A 449 5.59 -26.59 10.18
C SER A 449 4.97 -26.36 8.80
N VAL A 450 4.21 -25.27 8.62
CA VAL A 450 3.64 -24.89 7.33
C VAL A 450 4.74 -24.61 6.30
N ALA A 451 5.82 -23.93 6.71
CA ALA A 451 6.95 -23.68 5.82
C ALA A 451 7.61 -24.99 5.35
N LEU A 452 7.85 -25.95 6.24
CA LEU A 452 8.42 -27.26 5.90
C LEU A 452 7.50 -28.09 5.01
N GLN A 453 6.18 -27.96 5.16
CA GLN A 453 5.21 -28.67 4.32
C GLN A 453 5.07 -28.07 2.91
N LEU A 454 5.26 -26.75 2.78
CA LEU A 454 5.06 -26.03 1.51
C LEU A 454 6.36 -25.75 0.76
N MET A 455 7.52 -25.93 1.39
CA MET A 455 8.80 -25.63 0.75
C MET A 455 9.06 -26.53 -0.46
N THR A 456 9.62 -25.94 -1.50
CA THR A 456 10.20 -26.64 -2.64
C THR A 456 11.68 -26.29 -2.74
N ALA A 457 12.42 -26.94 -3.64
CA ALA A 457 13.83 -26.59 -3.86
C ALA A 457 13.99 -25.09 -4.23
N ARG A 458 13.02 -24.51 -4.94
CA ARG A 458 13.05 -23.11 -5.41
C ARG A 458 12.55 -22.10 -4.37
N SER A 459 12.08 -22.53 -3.21
CA SER A 459 11.60 -21.61 -2.18
C SER A 459 12.74 -20.84 -1.51
N LEU A 460 12.43 -19.63 -1.05
CA LEU A 460 13.29 -18.84 -0.15
C LEU A 460 12.72 -18.95 1.27
N LEU A 461 13.49 -19.55 2.17
CA LEU A 461 13.12 -19.69 3.58
C LEU A 461 13.85 -18.62 4.42
N VAL A 462 13.10 -17.86 5.20
CA VAL A 462 13.63 -16.81 6.08
C VAL A 462 13.15 -17.04 7.50
N ILE A 463 14.06 -17.45 8.38
CA ILE A 463 13.75 -17.80 9.77
C ILE A 463 14.55 -16.89 10.69
N ASP A 464 13.87 -16.10 11.49
CA ASP A 464 14.53 -15.16 12.40
C ASP A 464 14.28 -15.57 13.85
N GLU A 465 15.27 -16.18 14.53
CA GLU A 465 15.27 -16.49 15.98
C GLU A 465 14.27 -17.57 16.45
N PHE A 466 14.11 -18.67 15.71
CA PHE A 466 13.20 -19.77 16.07
C PHE A 466 13.59 -20.44 17.39
N GLY A 467 12.60 -20.90 18.18
CA GLY A 467 12.83 -21.64 19.43
C GLY A 467 12.92 -20.81 20.72
N LYS A 468 12.81 -19.48 20.65
CA LYS A 468 12.91 -18.59 21.84
C LYS A 468 11.77 -18.68 22.86
N GLY A 469 10.61 -19.21 22.48
CA GLY A 469 9.40 -19.20 23.31
C GLY A 469 9.24 -20.39 24.28
N THR A 470 10.24 -21.26 24.38
CA THR A 470 10.22 -22.49 25.19
C THR A 470 11.48 -22.60 26.06
N GLU A 471 11.61 -23.69 26.82
CA GLU A 471 12.83 -24.01 27.56
C GLU A 471 14.06 -23.96 26.64
N ALA A 472 15.16 -23.39 27.13
CA ALA A 472 16.34 -23.11 26.30
C ALA A 472 16.90 -24.38 25.63
N CYS A 473 16.91 -25.51 26.35
CA CYS A 473 17.38 -26.79 25.83
C CYS A 473 16.47 -27.32 24.71
N ASP A 474 15.14 -27.29 24.90
CA ASP A 474 14.19 -27.74 23.89
C ASP A 474 14.22 -26.86 22.64
N GLY A 475 14.30 -25.54 22.83
CA GLY A 475 14.40 -24.57 21.75
C GLY A 475 15.67 -24.76 20.91
N ALA A 476 16.81 -24.94 21.58
CA ALA A 476 18.09 -25.23 20.96
C ALA A 476 18.07 -26.57 20.21
N ALA A 477 17.51 -27.63 20.80
CA ALA A 477 17.42 -28.95 20.18
C ALA A 477 16.55 -28.94 18.91
N LEU A 478 15.36 -28.33 18.97
CA LEU A 478 14.48 -28.21 17.81
C LEU A 478 15.10 -27.36 16.70
N PHE A 479 15.80 -26.28 17.08
CA PHE A 479 16.52 -25.44 16.13
C PHE A 479 17.65 -26.22 15.43
N GLY A 480 18.45 -26.98 16.19
CA GLY A 480 19.50 -27.84 15.64
C GLY A 480 18.95 -28.87 14.66
N ALA A 481 17.90 -29.60 15.06
CA ALA A 481 17.24 -30.59 14.21
C ALA A 481 16.67 -29.98 12.92
N LEU A 482 16.13 -28.76 12.98
CA LEU A 482 15.64 -28.04 11.82
C LEU A 482 16.76 -27.70 10.83
N VAL A 483 17.90 -27.20 11.33
CA VAL A 483 19.04 -26.85 10.48
C VAL A 483 19.66 -28.10 9.85
N GLU A 484 19.76 -29.21 10.59
CA GLU A 484 20.19 -30.50 10.04
C GLU A 484 19.24 -30.96 8.94
N HIS A 485 17.92 -30.88 9.15
CA HIS A 485 16.94 -31.23 8.14
C HIS A 485 17.10 -30.43 6.84
N LEU A 486 17.34 -29.12 6.94
CA LEU A 486 17.50 -28.20 5.79
C LEU A 486 18.85 -28.30 5.07
N THR A 487 19.82 -29.03 5.63
CA THR A 487 21.16 -29.19 5.07
C THR A 487 21.48 -30.64 4.70
N ASP A 488 20.64 -31.60 5.10
CA ASP A 488 20.73 -33.01 4.72
C ASP A 488 20.57 -33.19 3.20
N ALA A 489 21.50 -33.92 2.59
CA ALA A 489 21.50 -34.21 1.16
C ALA A 489 20.33 -35.13 0.74
N ASN A 490 19.73 -35.86 1.68
CA ASN A 490 18.56 -36.71 1.42
C ASN A 490 17.25 -35.91 1.36
N ASN A 491 17.28 -34.62 1.72
CA ASN A 491 16.12 -33.75 1.74
C ASN A 491 16.21 -32.67 0.65
N ILE A 492 15.08 -31.97 0.45
CA ILE A 492 15.03 -30.76 -0.34
C ILE A 492 15.81 -29.68 0.41
N ARG A 493 16.71 -28.98 -0.28
CA ARG A 493 17.58 -27.95 0.30
C ARG A 493 17.25 -26.58 -0.30
N PRO A 494 16.22 -25.87 0.19
CA PRO A 494 15.86 -24.55 -0.31
C PRO A 494 16.93 -23.51 0.03
N ARG A 495 16.90 -22.38 -0.69
CA ARG A 495 17.67 -21.19 -0.35
C ARG A 495 17.17 -20.70 1.02
N SER A 496 18.05 -20.68 2.02
CA SER A 496 17.66 -20.49 3.42
C SER A 496 18.52 -19.43 4.10
N LEU A 497 17.87 -18.44 4.71
CA LEU A 497 18.51 -17.41 5.52
C LEU A 497 17.95 -17.51 6.94
N VAL A 498 18.80 -17.91 7.88
CA VAL A 498 18.39 -18.24 9.25
C VAL A 498 19.19 -17.40 10.24
N SER A 499 18.54 -16.80 11.23
CA SER A 499 19.21 -16.18 12.38
C SER A 499 18.94 -16.96 13.66
N THR A 500 19.92 -17.00 14.56
CA THR A 500 19.79 -17.67 15.85
C THR A 500 20.51 -16.92 16.98
N HIS A 501 20.09 -17.23 18.21
CA HIS A 501 20.76 -16.85 19.46
C HIS A 501 21.38 -18.05 20.17
N PHE A 502 21.09 -19.27 19.70
CA PHE A 502 21.60 -20.50 20.28
C PHE A 502 23.01 -20.76 19.77
N HIS A 503 23.99 -20.08 20.35
CA HIS A 503 25.40 -20.27 20.02
C HIS A 503 25.90 -21.66 20.44
N GLU A 504 25.31 -22.23 21.49
CA GLU A 504 25.63 -23.56 22.00
C GLU A 504 25.38 -24.68 20.98
N VAL A 505 24.38 -24.53 20.12
CA VAL A 505 24.04 -25.53 19.08
C VAL A 505 25.10 -25.58 17.98
N LEU A 506 25.83 -24.47 17.77
CA LEU A 506 26.81 -24.34 16.70
C LEU A 506 28.15 -25.00 17.03
N ARG A 507 28.31 -25.57 18.23
CA ARG A 507 29.54 -26.27 18.57
C ARG A 507 29.63 -27.58 17.77
N PRO A 508 30.83 -27.98 17.30
CA PRO A 508 31.00 -29.17 16.47
C PRO A 508 30.49 -30.46 17.11
N GLU A 509 30.38 -30.51 18.46
CA GLU A 509 29.86 -31.67 19.19
C GLU A 509 28.34 -31.86 19.00
N TYR A 510 27.60 -30.77 18.74
CA TYR A 510 26.13 -30.77 18.68
C TYR A 510 25.58 -30.61 17.27
N MET A 511 26.36 -30.07 16.32
CA MET A 511 25.92 -29.84 14.94
C MET A 511 26.99 -30.28 13.94
N ARG A 512 26.57 -31.10 12.98
CA ARG A 512 27.44 -31.53 11.87
C ARG A 512 27.60 -30.40 10.86
N MET A 513 28.76 -29.77 10.86
CA MET A 513 29.13 -28.79 9.85
C MET A 513 29.31 -29.49 8.49
N ASN A 514 28.61 -29.01 7.46
CA ASN A 514 28.75 -29.48 6.08
C ASN A 514 28.88 -28.29 5.13
N SER A 515 29.28 -28.54 3.87
CA SER A 515 29.41 -27.49 2.84
C SER A 515 28.07 -26.87 2.42
N ALA A 516 26.95 -27.48 2.81
CA ALA A 516 25.61 -26.97 2.55
C ALA A 516 25.25 -25.75 3.44
N MET A 517 26.02 -25.48 4.50
CA MET A 517 25.83 -24.31 5.36
C MET A 517 27.06 -23.41 5.47
N SER A 518 26.79 -22.11 5.61
CA SER A 518 27.80 -21.10 5.96
C SER A 518 27.40 -20.39 7.25
N LEU A 519 28.30 -20.40 8.23
CA LEU A 519 28.15 -19.61 9.44
C LEU A 519 28.62 -18.19 9.16
N LYS A 520 27.75 -17.23 9.44
CA LYS A 520 28.05 -15.80 9.36
C LYS A 520 27.70 -15.10 10.66
N HIS A 521 28.25 -13.93 10.85
CA HIS A 521 27.89 -13.08 11.98
C HIS A 521 27.86 -11.60 11.63
N MET A 522 27.18 -10.82 12.45
CA MET A 522 27.22 -9.36 12.38
C MET A 522 28.44 -8.85 13.14
N GLU A 523 29.31 -8.11 12.48
CA GLU A 523 30.54 -7.56 13.08
C GLU A 523 30.24 -6.52 14.17
N ILE A 524 31.03 -6.61 15.25
CA ILE A 524 30.95 -5.73 16.41
C ILE A 524 32.37 -5.33 16.80
N ILE A 525 32.61 -4.03 16.96
CA ILE A 525 33.87 -3.52 17.53
C ILE A 525 33.65 -3.20 19.00
N ILE A 526 34.59 -3.65 19.84
CA ILE A 526 34.62 -3.35 21.26
C ILE A 526 35.74 -2.34 21.50
N ASN A 527 35.38 -1.10 21.84
CA ASN A 527 36.34 -0.08 22.23
C ASN A 527 36.43 0.01 23.75
N LYS A 528 37.38 -0.72 24.34
CA LYS A 528 37.60 -0.75 25.79
C LYS A 528 38.08 0.59 26.37
N ASN A 529 38.51 1.52 25.52
CA ASN A 529 39.08 2.81 25.92
C ASN A 529 38.09 3.99 25.80
N ALA A 530 36.83 3.74 25.46
CA ALA A 530 35.83 4.79 25.32
C ALA A 530 35.38 5.34 26.69
N GLU A 531 35.32 6.67 26.83
CA GLU A 531 34.93 7.36 28.07
C GLU A 531 33.46 7.14 28.44
N GLN A 532 32.58 6.89 27.46
CA GLN A 532 31.17 6.58 27.67
C GLN A 532 30.90 5.10 27.44
N ILE A 533 30.14 4.48 28.33
CA ILE A 533 29.76 3.07 28.24
C ILE A 533 29.08 2.78 26.88
N LYS A 534 28.24 3.71 26.39
CA LYS A 534 27.55 3.63 25.09
C LYS A 534 28.47 3.49 23.87
N ASP A 535 29.69 3.99 23.96
CA ASP A 535 30.68 3.98 22.86
C ASP A 535 31.64 2.78 22.95
N GLN A 536 31.48 1.93 23.98
CA GLN A 536 32.31 0.75 24.15
C GLN A 536 31.98 -0.38 23.18
N ILE A 537 30.78 -0.38 22.59
CA ILE A 537 30.39 -1.37 21.58
C ILE A 537 29.79 -0.63 20.38
N ALA A 538 30.46 -0.75 19.24
CA ALA A 538 29.96 -0.25 17.97
C ALA A 538 29.51 -1.42 17.10
N HIS A 539 28.21 -1.44 16.76
CA HIS A 539 27.69 -2.36 15.76
C HIS A 539 28.07 -1.84 14.36
N LEU A 540 28.81 -2.64 13.59
CA LEU A 540 29.21 -2.25 12.24
C LEU A 540 28.12 -2.49 11.20
N TYR A 541 27.09 -3.28 11.55
CA TYR A 541 26.00 -3.68 10.65
C TYR A 541 26.48 -4.40 9.37
N ARG A 542 27.72 -4.89 9.38
CA ARG A 542 28.34 -5.66 8.30
C ARG A 542 28.32 -7.14 8.63
N VAL A 543 27.99 -7.96 7.64
CA VAL A 543 28.07 -9.42 7.72
C VAL A 543 29.50 -9.86 7.43
N ALA A 544 30.05 -10.68 8.32
CA ALA A 544 31.34 -11.35 8.17
C ALA A 544 31.21 -12.87 8.29
N ASP A 545 32.18 -13.58 7.73
CA ASP A 545 32.21 -15.04 7.76
C ASP A 545 32.69 -15.57 9.11
N GLY A 546 32.23 -16.78 9.44
CA GLY A 546 32.55 -17.49 10.67
C GLY A 546 31.55 -17.22 11.81
N PRO A 547 31.56 -18.08 12.84
CA PRO A 547 30.73 -17.90 14.02
C PRO A 547 31.27 -16.81 14.94
N THR A 548 30.38 -16.10 15.65
CA THR A 548 30.78 -15.33 16.83
C THR A 548 30.92 -16.25 18.05
N LEU A 549 32.12 -16.29 18.65
CA LEU A 549 32.45 -17.13 19.82
C LEU A 549 32.02 -16.52 21.17
N SER A 550 31.59 -15.25 21.21
CA SER A 550 31.28 -14.55 22.45
C SER A 550 29.84 -14.00 22.48
N SER A 551 29.10 -14.36 23.52
CA SER A 551 27.79 -13.77 23.82
C SER A 551 27.99 -12.38 24.46
N PHE A 552 27.51 -11.34 23.79
CA PHE A 552 27.68 -9.95 24.26
C PHE A 552 26.56 -9.49 25.21
N GLY A 553 25.77 -10.42 25.77
CA GLY A 553 24.60 -10.08 26.58
C GLY A 553 24.91 -9.22 27.81
N ILE A 554 25.98 -9.56 28.54
CA ILE A 554 26.43 -8.80 29.72
C ILE A 554 26.92 -7.41 29.32
N ASN A 555 27.68 -7.31 28.21
CA ASN A 555 28.14 -6.02 27.70
C ASN A 555 26.97 -5.15 27.21
N CYS A 556 25.92 -5.74 26.62
CA CYS A 556 24.68 -5.05 26.30
C CYS A 556 23.91 -4.59 27.56
N ALA A 557 23.94 -5.37 28.64
CA ALA A 557 23.35 -4.96 29.92
C ALA A 557 24.13 -3.77 30.53
N ALA A 558 25.46 -3.76 30.40
CA ALA A 558 26.29 -2.62 30.79
C ALA A 558 25.90 -1.34 30.03
N LEU A 559 25.74 -1.43 28.71
CA LEU A 559 25.22 -0.34 27.85
C LEU A 559 23.83 0.15 28.26
N GLY A 560 22.99 -0.77 28.74
CA GLY A 560 21.66 -0.47 29.27
C GLY A 560 21.66 0.26 30.61
N GLY A 561 22.83 0.50 31.22
CA GLY A 561 22.97 1.17 32.50
C GLY A 561 22.80 0.25 33.71
N VAL A 562 22.96 -1.07 33.54
CA VAL A 562 22.92 -2.02 34.66
C VAL A 562 24.16 -1.81 35.55
N PRO A 563 24.00 -1.66 36.87
CA PRO A 563 25.12 -1.45 37.81
C PRO A 563 26.23 -2.51 37.75
N ASP A 564 27.49 -2.09 37.89
CA ASP A 564 28.68 -2.96 37.79
C ASP A 564 28.65 -4.17 38.72
N HIS A 565 28.10 -4.03 39.93
CA HIS A 565 28.01 -5.15 40.87
C HIS A 565 27.05 -6.25 40.38
N ILE A 566 25.98 -5.88 39.64
CA ILE A 566 25.06 -6.84 39.01
C ILE A 566 25.74 -7.50 37.82
N LEU A 567 26.49 -6.73 37.01
CA LEU A 567 27.24 -7.27 35.87
C LEU A 567 28.33 -8.25 36.31
N ALA A 568 29.11 -7.88 37.34
CA ALA A 568 30.13 -8.75 37.92
C ALA A 568 29.52 -10.05 38.45
N ARG A 569 28.36 -9.96 39.13
CA ARG A 569 27.63 -11.15 39.58
C ARG A 569 27.10 -11.99 38.42
N ALA A 570 26.54 -11.35 37.39
CA ALA A 570 26.05 -12.05 36.20
C ALA A 570 27.19 -12.79 35.47
N GLN A 571 28.38 -12.19 35.42
CA GLN A 571 29.56 -12.80 34.81
C GLN A 571 30.06 -14.01 35.61
N GLN A 572 30.08 -13.92 36.94
CA GLN A 572 30.38 -15.07 37.81
C GLN A 572 29.38 -16.22 37.59
N LEU A 573 28.08 -15.92 37.53
CA LEU A 573 27.04 -16.93 37.29
C LEU A 573 27.17 -17.58 35.91
N LEU A 574 27.57 -16.81 34.89
CA LEU A 574 27.81 -17.30 33.54
C LEU A 574 29.04 -18.24 33.49
N GLU A 575 30.10 -17.92 34.23
CA GLU A 575 31.28 -18.79 34.36
C GLU A 575 30.97 -20.12 35.06
N ILE A 576 30.12 -20.09 36.09
CA ILE A 576 29.63 -21.29 36.79
C ILE A 576 28.79 -22.15 35.83
N GLN A 577 27.87 -21.53 35.11
CA GLN A 577 27.05 -22.23 34.11
C GLN A 577 27.90 -22.81 32.96
N ALA A 578 28.93 -22.09 32.50
CA ALA A 578 29.83 -22.55 31.44
C ALA A 578 30.67 -23.78 31.83
N ARG A 579 30.88 -24.01 33.13
CA ARG A 579 31.55 -25.21 33.67
C ARG A 579 30.62 -26.41 33.80
N GLY A 580 29.32 -26.23 33.56
CA GLY A 580 28.30 -27.28 33.72
C GLY A 580 27.82 -27.47 35.16
N ASP A 581 28.19 -26.56 36.07
CA ASP A 581 27.77 -26.62 37.47
C ASP A 581 26.32 -26.18 37.62
N CYS A 582 25.58 -26.85 38.51
CA CYS A 582 24.17 -26.55 38.77
C CYS A 582 24.05 -25.16 39.43
N LEU A 583 23.46 -24.18 38.74
CA LEU A 583 23.22 -22.83 39.28
C LEU A 583 22.49 -22.85 40.64
N THR A 584 21.62 -23.84 40.84
CA THR A 584 20.91 -24.11 42.09
C THR A 584 21.82 -24.49 43.25
N GLU A 585 22.94 -25.19 43.00
CA GLU A 585 23.94 -25.54 44.03
C GLU A 585 24.87 -24.36 44.35
N ALA A 586 25.20 -23.54 43.34
CA ALA A 586 26.01 -22.34 43.55
C ALA A 586 25.23 -21.18 44.22
N LEU A 587 23.89 -21.16 44.08
CA LEU A 587 23.00 -20.20 44.74
C LEU A 587 22.52 -20.67 46.12
N SER A 588 22.69 -21.95 46.46
CA SER A 588 22.33 -22.52 47.77
C SER A 588 23.48 -22.48 48.79
N VAL A 589 24.54 -21.70 48.52
CA VAL A 589 25.57 -21.41 49.52
C VAL A 589 24.92 -20.58 50.63
N LEU A 590 24.50 -21.27 51.70
CA LEU A 590 24.01 -20.68 52.93
C LEU A 590 24.99 -19.60 53.37
N THR A 591 24.50 -18.39 53.61
CA THR A 591 25.30 -17.35 54.24
C THR A 591 25.78 -17.84 55.62
N ASP A 592 26.90 -17.32 56.13
CA ASP A 592 27.44 -17.77 57.43
C ASP A 592 26.39 -17.69 58.55
N LYS A 593 25.48 -16.71 58.47
CA LYS A 593 24.34 -16.54 59.38
C LYS A 593 23.29 -17.65 59.24
N GLU A 594 22.88 -17.99 58.01
CA GLU A 594 21.92 -19.08 57.77
C GLU A 594 22.51 -20.44 58.13
N ARG A 595 23.84 -20.61 58.01
CA ARG A 595 24.55 -21.82 58.44
C ARG A 595 24.60 -21.96 59.97
N GLU A 596 24.63 -20.83 60.68
CA GLU A 596 24.58 -20.79 62.14
C GLU A 596 23.15 -21.07 62.64
N GLU A 597 22.14 -20.47 62.01
CA GLU A 597 20.72 -20.75 62.27
C GLU A 597 20.36 -22.23 62.00
N LEU A 598 20.90 -22.81 60.92
CA LEU A 598 20.73 -24.24 60.62
C LEU A 598 21.35 -25.15 61.70
N LYS A 599 22.54 -24.79 62.21
CA LYS A 599 23.19 -25.53 63.31
C LYS A 599 22.39 -25.46 64.60
N GLU A 600 21.85 -24.28 64.94
CA GLU A 600 20.98 -24.12 66.10
C GLU A 600 19.70 -24.94 65.97
N ALA A 601 19.06 -24.90 64.79
CA ALA A 601 17.87 -25.68 64.50
C ALA A 601 18.13 -27.19 64.56
N GLU A 602 19.22 -27.70 63.98
CA GLU A 602 19.61 -29.11 64.09
C GLU A 602 19.89 -29.53 65.54
N GLY A 603 20.53 -28.66 66.33
CA GLY A 603 20.77 -28.88 67.75
C GLY A 603 19.47 -28.96 68.55
N LEU A 604 18.49 -28.11 68.23
CA LEU A 604 17.16 -28.11 68.84
C LEU A 604 16.37 -29.37 68.47
N VAL A 605 16.37 -29.76 67.19
CA VAL A 605 15.71 -30.99 66.73
C VAL A 605 16.32 -32.23 67.37
N ARG A 606 17.65 -32.32 67.50
CA ARG A 606 18.31 -33.46 68.17
C ARG A 606 17.93 -33.55 69.64
N ARG A 607 17.86 -32.42 70.36
CA ARG A 607 17.45 -32.39 71.77
C ARG A 607 15.99 -32.75 71.94
N PHE A 608 15.14 -32.31 71.02
CA PHE A 608 13.73 -32.71 71.00
C PHE A 608 13.55 -34.20 70.69
N ALA A 609 14.30 -34.75 69.73
CA ALA A 609 14.24 -36.16 69.35
C ALA A 609 14.83 -37.10 70.42
N ALA A 610 15.76 -36.63 71.24
CA ALA A 610 16.31 -37.37 72.38
C ALA A 610 15.39 -37.37 73.60
N TRP A 611 14.32 -36.56 73.60
CA TRP A 611 13.35 -36.53 74.67
C TRP A 611 12.32 -37.66 74.50
N ASP A 612 12.39 -38.65 75.40
CA ASP A 612 11.44 -39.76 75.41
C ASP A 612 10.19 -39.39 76.25
N VAL A 613 9.15 -38.96 75.55
CA VAL A 613 7.89 -38.47 76.12
C VAL A 613 7.14 -39.56 76.92
N HIS A 614 7.48 -40.84 76.75
CA HIS A 614 6.81 -41.94 77.43
C HIS A 614 7.52 -42.43 78.70
N ALA A 615 8.78 -42.01 78.92
CA ALA A 615 9.58 -42.47 80.06
C ALA A 615 9.48 -41.57 81.31
N GLU A 616 9.02 -40.32 81.18
CA GLU A 616 8.90 -39.35 82.27
C GLU A 616 7.44 -38.85 82.43
N PRO A 617 6.80 -38.96 83.61
CA PRO A 617 5.52 -38.30 83.84
C PRO A 617 5.76 -36.81 84.03
N VAL A 618 5.72 -36.05 82.93
CA VAL A 618 6.01 -34.61 82.96
C VAL A 618 4.73 -33.85 83.33
N GLU A 619 4.60 -33.45 84.60
CA GLU A 619 3.48 -32.60 85.07
C GLU A 619 3.44 -31.21 84.39
N ASN A 620 4.47 -30.82 83.62
CA ASN A 620 4.45 -29.59 82.85
C ASN A 620 5.30 -29.62 81.58
N VAL A 621 4.77 -30.28 80.53
CA VAL A 621 5.37 -30.38 79.17
C VAL A 621 5.86 -29.03 78.64
N ARG A 622 5.16 -27.95 78.98
CA ARG A 622 5.48 -26.58 78.52
C ARG A 622 6.79 -26.05 79.10
N ALA A 623 7.16 -26.43 80.33
CA ALA A 623 8.41 -26.01 80.96
C ALA A 623 9.62 -26.72 80.32
N ARG A 624 9.49 -28.01 79.99
CA ARG A 624 10.58 -28.78 79.41
C ARG A 624 10.86 -28.44 77.95
N LEU A 625 9.80 -28.13 77.19
CA LEU A 625 9.93 -27.52 75.86
C LEU A 625 10.65 -26.17 75.91
N ALA A 626 10.39 -25.35 76.94
CA ALA A 626 11.08 -24.06 77.09
C ALA A 626 12.58 -24.24 77.37
N GLU A 627 12.99 -25.25 78.13
CA GLU A 627 14.41 -25.57 78.36
C GLU A 627 15.11 -26.10 77.11
N ILE A 628 14.44 -26.96 76.31
CA ILE A 628 14.99 -27.47 75.04
C ILE A 628 15.18 -26.34 74.03
N ILE A 629 14.30 -25.33 74.04
CA ILE A 629 14.41 -24.14 73.17
C ILE A 629 15.47 -23.16 73.68
N ALA A 630 15.74 -23.09 75.00
CA ALA A 630 16.61 -22.09 75.60
C ALA A 630 18.10 -22.48 75.74
N GLY A 631 18.43 -23.77 75.80
CA GLY A 631 19.82 -24.23 75.67
C GLY A 631 20.27 -24.28 74.22
#